data_AF-A0A538EWA5-F1
#
_entry.id   AF-A0A538EWA5-F1
#
_cell.length_a   1.000
_cell.length_b   1.000
_cell.length_c   1.000
_cell.angle_alpha   90.00
_cell.angle_beta   90.00
_cell.angle_gamma   90.00
#
_symmetry.space_group_name_H-M   'P 1'
#
loop_
_entity.id
_entity.type
_entity.pdbx_description
1 polymer ?
#
loop_
_entity_poly.entity_id
_entity_poly.type
_entity_poly.pdbx_seq_one_letter_code
_entity_poly.pdbx_strand_id
1 'polypeptide(L)' 'MSYEAHRAVLVLGGIRSGKSEYAESLVPAGTEVRYVATAAPGDADPEWAARIEAHRARRPEAWVTEETGTAPGRL' A
#
# COMPACT_ATOMS: atom_id res chain seq x y z
N MET A 1 -13.97 -15.61 -27.25
CA MET A 1 -13.21 -14.38 -26.95
C MET A 1 -12.75 -14.47 -25.50
N SER A 2 -11.49 -14.84 -25.29
CA SER A 2 -10.90 -14.79 -23.95
C SER A 2 -10.52 -13.34 -23.71
N TYR A 3 -11.19 -12.68 -22.79
CA TYR A 3 -10.59 -11.54 -22.12
C TYR A 3 -9.40 -12.12 -21.35
N GLU A 4 -8.20 -11.71 -21.71
CA GLU A 4 -7.05 -11.90 -20.84
C GLU A 4 -7.41 -11.19 -19.53
N ALA A 5 -7.74 -11.98 -18.50
CA ALA A 5 -8.21 -11.44 -17.24
C ALA A 5 -7.13 -10.51 -16.71
N HIS A 6 -7.39 -9.20 -16.73
CA HIS A 6 -6.42 -8.20 -16.28
C HIS A 6 -6.01 -8.55 -14.85
N ARG A 7 -4.76 -9.00 -14.68
CA ARG A 7 -4.23 -9.48 -13.39
C ARG A 7 -3.89 -8.35 -12.42
N ALA A 8 -4.18 -7.10 -12.78
CA ALA A 8 -3.82 -5.92 -12.02
C ALA A 8 -4.94 -4.88 -12.05
N VAL A 9 -5.12 -4.19 -10.93
CA VAL A 9 -6.04 -3.07 -10.75
C VAL A 9 -5.24 -1.82 -10.46
N LEU A 10 -5.48 -0.74 -11.21
CA LEU A 10 -4.87 0.56 -10.97
C LEU A 10 -5.87 1.47 -10.24
N VAL A 11 -5.56 1.84 -9.00
CA VAL A 11 -6.36 2.78 -8.20
C VAL A 11 -5.71 4.16 -8.25
N LEU A 12 -6.42 5.14 -8.81
CA LEU A 12 -5.97 6.53 -8.92
C LEU A 12 -6.77 7.44 -8.00
N GLY A 13 -6.15 8.53 -7.57
CA GLY A 13 -6.81 9.54 -6.74
C GLY A 13 -5.86 10.63 -6.29
N GLY A 14 -6.42 11.76 -5.84
CA GLY A 14 -5.66 12.89 -5.33
C GLY A 14 -4.91 12.60 -4.01
N ILE A 15 -4.21 13.62 -3.51
CA ILE A 15 -3.59 13.57 -2.18
C ILE A 15 -4.71 13.48 -1.13
N ARG A 16 -4.57 12.57 -0.16
CA ARG A 16 -5.57 12.32 0.92
C ARG A 16 -6.95 11.85 0.43
N SER A 17 -7.09 11.31 -0.78
CA SER A 17 -8.37 10.82 -1.31
C SER A 17 -8.79 9.42 -0.84
N GLY A 18 -8.05 8.78 0.07
CA GLY A 18 -8.35 7.42 0.53
C GLY A 18 -7.98 6.29 -0.45
N LYS A 19 -7.23 6.56 -1.52
CA LYS A 19 -6.92 5.55 -2.55
C LYS A 19 -6.23 4.28 -2.04
N SER A 20 -5.34 4.38 -1.06
CA SER A 20 -4.68 3.21 -0.47
C SER A 20 -5.67 2.36 0.33
N GLU A 21 -6.57 2.99 1.07
CA GLU A 21 -7.62 2.31 1.83
C GLU A 21 -8.61 1.59 0.89
N TYR A 22 -8.98 2.24 -0.22
CA TYR A 22 -9.80 1.58 -1.24
C TYR A 22 -9.07 0.39 -1.88
N ALA A 23 -7.77 0.52 -2.19
CA ALA A 23 -7.00 -0.61 -2.73
C ALA A 23 -6.90 -1.77 -1.73
N GLU A 24 -6.73 -1.46 -0.44
CA GLU A 24 -6.70 -2.45 0.65
C GLU A 24 -8.05 -3.19 0.79
N SER A 25 -9.19 -2.51 0.63
CA SER A 25 -10.52 -3.11 0.75
C SER A 25 -10.92 -4.01 -0.42
N LEU A 26 -10.23 -3.91 -1.57
CA LEU A 26 -10.42 -4.81 -2.70
C LEU A 26 -9.83 -6.20 -2.46
N VAL A 27 -8.94 -6.34 -1.46
CA VAL A 27 -8.31 -7.63 -1.13
C VAL A 27 -9.27 -8.45 -0.25
N PRO A 28 -9.67 -9.67 -0.68
CA PRO A 28 -10.48 -10.55 0.14
C PRO A 28 -9.77 -10.94 1.44
N ALA A 29 -10.53 -11.06 2.53
CA ALA A 29 -10.01 -11.59 3.79
C ALA A 29 -9.41 -13.00 3.61
N GLY A 30 -8.31 -13.28 4.31
CA GLY A 30 -7.60 -14.58 4.21
C GLY A 30 -6.68 -14.72 2.98
N THR A 31 -6.59 -13.70 2.12
CA THR A 31 -5.59 -13.66 1.04
C THR A 31 -4.21 -13.43 1.64
N GLU A 32 -3.20 -14.18 1.18
CA GLU A 32 -1.80 -13.89 1.48
C GLU A 32 -1.38 -12.63 0.70
N VAL A 33 -0.97 -11.59 1.42
CA VAL A 33 -0.67 -10.27 0.84
C VAL A 33 0.75 -9.86 1.15
N ARG A 34 1.48 -9.47 0.09
CA ARG A 34 2.72 -8.69 0.17
C ARG A 34 2.38 -7.21 -0.08
N TYR A 35 2.45 -6.40 0.97
CA TYR A 35 2.22 -4.96 0.89
C TYR A 35 3.54 -4.23 0.64
N VAL A 36 3.70 -3.63 -0.54
CA VAL A 36 4.88 -2.84 -0.87
C VAL A 36 4.61 -1.36 -0.58
N ALA A 37 5.19 -0.86 0.50
CA ALA A 37 5.12 0.55 0.86
C ALA A 37 6.31 1.31 0.23
N THR A 38 6.01 2.28 -0.63
CA THR A 38 7.01 3.10 -1.33
C THR A 38 7.22 4.47 -0.68
N ALA A 39 6.52 4.76 0.41
CA ALA A 39 6.71 5.97 1.18
C ALA A 39 8.14 6.00 1.74
N ALA A 40 8.90 7.04 1.41
CA ALA A 40 10.17 7.28 2.07
C ALA A 40 9.91 7.70 3.53
N PRO A 41 10.65 7.18 4.52
CA PRO A 41 10.65 7.78 5.85
C PRO A 41 11.14 9.22 5.66
N GLY A 42 10.24 10.18 5.90
CA GLY A 42 10.55 11.58 5.67
C GLY A 42 11.54 12.05 6.73
N ASP A 43 12.64 12.66 6.27
CA ASP A 43 13.60 13.30 7.15
C ASP A 43 12.89 14.43 7.93
N ALA A 44 12.54 14.14 9.19
CA ALA A 44 12.10 15.08 10.22
C ALA A 44 10.72 15.78 10.10
N ASP A 45 9.75 15.27 9.32
CA ASP A 45 8.36 15.76 9.37
C ASP A 45 7.48 14.89 10.32
N PRO A 46 7.04 15.41 11.49
CA PRO A 46 6.21 14.67 12.43
C PRO A 46 4.82 14.34 11.89
N GLU A 47 4.22 15.19 11.04
CA GLU A 47 2.92 14.90 10.42
C GLU A 47 3.05 13.73 9.45
N TRP A 48 4.13 13.71 8.67
CA TRP A 48 4.42 12.62 7.76
C TRP A 48 4.68 11.30 8.49
N ALA A 49 5.45 11.33 9.58
CA ALA A 49 5.70 10.16 10.42
C ALA A 49 4.41 9.60 11.03
N ALA A 50 3.55 10.46 11.58
CA ALA A 50 2.26 10.05 12.13
C ALA A 50 1.36 9.40 11.06
N ARG A 51 1.45 9.84 9.80
CA ARG A 51 0.68 9.29 8.69
C ARG A 51 1.18 7.92 8.23
N ILE A 52 2.50 7.72 8.23
CA ILE A 52 3.09 6.39 8.00
C ILE A 52 2.63 5.44 9.10
N GLU A 53 2.65 5.89 10.35
CA GLU A 53 2.23 5.06 11.49
C GLU A 53 0.74 4.71 11.42
N ALA A 54 -0.12 5.68 11.10
CA ALA A 54 -1.54 5.42 10.87
C ALA A 54 -1.79 4.41 9.73
N HIS A 55 -0.95 4.43 8.67
CA HIS A 55 -1.01 3.41 7.62
C HIS A 55 -0.55 2.05 8.10
N ARG A 56 0.50 1.96 8.90
CA ARG A 56 0.99 0.71 9.48
C ARG A 56 -0.05 0.08 10.40
N ALA A 57 -0.62 0.87 11.31
CA ALA A 57 -1.63 0.41 12.26
C ALA A 57 -2.91 -0.10 11.60
N ARG A 58 -3.25 0.37 10.39
CA ARG A 58 -4.43 -0.09 9.65
C ARG A 58 -4.22 -1.43 8.93
N ARG A 59 -2.98 -1.76 8.57
CA ARG A 59 -2.68 -2.97 7.79
C ARG A 59 -2.97 -4.21 8.66
N PRO A 60 -3.63 -5.25 8.12
CA PRO A 60 -3.77 -6.51 8.82
C PRO A 60 -2.39 -7.10 9.19
N GLU A 61 -2.24 -7.57 10.42
CA GLU A 61 -0.99 -8.20 10.90
C GLU A 61 -0.57 -9.42 10.08
N ALA A 62 -1.54 -10.08 9.44
CA ALA A 62 -1.30 -11.23 8.55
C ALA A 62 -0.59 -10.85 7.25
N TRP A 63 -0.47 -9.56 6.92
CA TRP A 63 0.17 -9.10 5.69
C TRP A 63 1.67 -8.89 5.89
N VAL A 64 2.45 -9.35 4.91
CA VAL A 64 3.89 -9.09 4.89
C VAL A 64 4.12 -7.71 4.30
N THR A 65 4.60 -6.78 5.11
CA THR A 65 4.88 -5.40 4.68
C THR A 65 6.34 -5.21 4.32
N GLU A 66 6.61 -4.64 3.14
CA GLU A 66 7.94 -4.24 2.70
C GLU A 66 8.05 -2.74 2.49
N GLU A 67 8.77 -2.08 3.38
CA GLU A 67 9.00 -0.63 3.37
C GLU A 67 10.15 -0.26 2.42
N THR A 68 9.87 -0.29 1.11
CA THR A 68 10.86 -0.10 0.02
C THR A 68 11.37 1.32 -0.16
N GLY A 69 10.60 2.33 0.24
CA GLY A 69 10.93 3.73 -0.02
C GLY A 69 11.16 3.97 -1.53
N THR A 70 12.25 4.66 -1.87
CA THR A 70 12.60 5.02 -3.25
C THR A 70 13.40 3.94 -4.01
N ALA A 71 13.68 2.78 -3.40
CA ALA A 71 14.51 1.73 -3.98
C ALA A 71 13.69 0.46 -4.31
N PRO A 72 12.93 0.43 -5.43
CA PRO A 72 12.08 -0.71 -5.77
C PRO A 72 12.86 -1.96 -6.20
N GLY A 73 14.13 -1.83 -6.61
CA GLY A 73 14.95 -2.95 -7.12
C GLY A 73 15.37 -4.00 -6.08
N ARG A 74 14.90 -3.89 -4.83
CA ARG A 74 15.22 -4.80 -3.72
C ARG A 74 14.16 -5.87 -3.47
N LEU A 75 13.08 -5.85 -4.26
CA LEU A 75 11.87 -6.67 -4.11
C LEU A 75 11.94 -8.02 -4.80
#